data_AF-A0A8I1ML20-F1
#
_entry.id   AF-A0A8I1ML20-F1
#
_cell.length_a   1.000
_cell.length_b   1.000
_cell.length_c   1.000
_cell.angle_alpha   90.00
_cell.angle_beta   90.00
_cell.angle_gamma   90.00
#
_symmetry.space_group_name_H-M   'P 1'
#
loop_
_entity.id
_entity.type
_entity.pdbx_description
1 polymer ?
#
loop_
_entity_poly.entity_id
_entity_poly.type
_entity_poly.pdbx_seq_one_letter_code
_entity_poly.pdbx_strand_id
1 'polypeptide(L)'
;MKVILACLSLVSISCLHAQVLSNPGFESGLEGWKSTERTPITTAIKEAARTGEMGLRVNDASETDGARFASDAFTVSPGQKVTISFWARSPQGDVAAVSLQPLGARNRPIMGENGQPPLVVSIKASPDWKQYKASYAVPDEAEAMIITVRSWSRSKGVVDIDDFELTVE
;
A
#
# COMPACT_ATOMS: atom_id res chain seq x y z
N MET A 1 36.53 31.11 -41.82
CA MET A 1 35.21 30.92 -41.20
C MET A 1 35.27 29.70 -40.30
N LYS A 2 35.10 29.85 -38.98
CA LYS A 2 35.04 28.75 -38.01
C LYS A 2 33.57 28.35 -37.81
N VAL A 3 33.23 27.11 -38.13
CA VAL A 3 31.92 26.52 -37.82
C VAL A 3 32.00 25.99 -36.38
N ILE A 4 31.18 26.53 -35.48
CA ILE A 4 31.06 26.05 -34.10
C ILE A 4 29.90 25.05 -34.08
N LEU A 5 30.20 23.79 -33.79
CA LEU A 5 29.23 22.73 -33.57
C LEU A 5 28.75 22.83 -32.12
N ALA A 6 27.47 23.14 -31.90
CA ALA A 6 26.86 23.15 -30.58
C ALA A 6 26.30 21.75 -30.27
N CYS A 7 26.97 21.02 -29.37
CA CYS A 7 26.42 19.80 -28.77
C CYS A 7 25.36 20.19 -27.74
N LEU A 8 24.08 19.91 -28.03
CA LEU A 8 23.00 19.99 -27.07
C LEU A 8 23.05 18.74 -26.18
N SER A 9 23.55 18.87 -24.95
CA SER A 9 23.46 17.80 -23.94
C SER A 9 22.08 17.85 -23.28
N LEU A 10 21.25 16.83 -23.55
CA LEU A 10 20.03 16.57 -22.79
C LEU A 10 20.43 16.12 -21.38
N VAL A 11 20.19 16.98 -20.39
CA VAL A 11 20.29 16.60 -18.98
C VAL A 11 18.99 15.90 -18.61
N SER A 12 19.02 14.57 -18.52
CA SER A 12 17.94 13.81 -17.90
C SER A 12 17.95 14.09 -16.41
N ILE A 13 17.01 14.91 -15.95
CA ILE A 13 16.77 15.10 -14.52
C ILE A 13 16.06 13.84 -14.04
N SER A 14 16.83 12.89 -13.49
CA SER A 14 16.27 11.82 -12.68
C SER A 14 15.76 12.45 -11.38
N CYS A 15 14.45 12.69 -11.26
CA CYS A 15 13.85 12.94 -9.96
C CYS A 15 14.13 11.72 -9.08
N LEU A 16 15.02 11.88 -8.10
CA LEU A 16 15.20 10.89 -7.05
C LEU A 16 13.89 10.86 -6.25
N HIS A 17 13.00 9.94 -6.58
CA HIS A 17 11.76 9.75 -5.84
C HIS A 17 12.15 9.23 -4.46
N ALA A 18 12.10 10.11 -3.45
CA ALA A 18 12.36 9.69 -2.08
C ALA A 18 11.38 8.57 -1.74
N GLN A 19 11.89 7.38 -1.47
CA GLN A 19 11.05 6.24 -1.17
C GLN A 19 10.40 6.46 0.22
N VAL A 20 9.15 6.90 0.20
CA VAL A 20 8.38 7.26 1.41
C VAL A 20 7.96 6.02 2.22
N LEU A 21 7.84 4.87 1.55
CA LEU A 21 7.37 3.62 2.15
C LEU A 21 8.53 2.64 2.39
N SER A 22 8.69 2.21 3.63
CA SER A 22 9.63 1.15 4.00
C SER A 22 9.18 -0.20 3.45
N ASN A 23 10.12 -0.93 2.83
CA ASN A 23 9.94 -2.31 2.38
C ASN A 23 8.63 -2.56 1.58
N PRO A 24 8.42 -1.84 0.45
CA PRO A 24 7.17 -1.87 -0.31
C PRO A 24 6.91 -3.19 -1.05
N GLY A 25 7.95 -3.99 -1.29
CA GLY A 25 7.87 -5.31 -1.92
C GLY A 25 8.18 -6.47 -0.97
N PHE A 26 8.22 -6.23 0.35
CA PHE A 26 8.38 -7.29 1.36
C PHE A 26 9.67 -8.12 1.32
N GLU A 27 10.68 -7.67 0.56
CA GLU A 27 12.00 -8.32 0.43
C GLU A 27 12.76 -8.42 1.77
N SER A 28 12.45 -7.53 2.72
CA SER A 28 12.97 -7.57 4.10
C SER A 28 11.94 -8.17 5.08
N GLY A 29 11.11 -9.10 4.61
CA GLY A 29 10.03 -9.69 5.40
C GLY A 29 8.95 -8.66 5.71
N LEU A 30 8.56 -8.54 6.98
CA LEU A 30 7.55 -7.57 7.43
C LEU A 30 8.16 -6.32 8.10
N GLU A 31 9.46 -6.07 7.93
CA GLU A 31 10.08 -4.84 8.44
C GLU A 31 9.39 -3.60 7.87
N GLY A 32 9.13 -2.59 8.71
CA GLY A 32 8.36 -1.40 8.33
C GLY A 32 6.85 -1.60 8.33
N TRP A 33 6.36 -2.77 8.75
CA TRP A 33 4.95 -3.09 8.85
C TRP A 33 4.61 -3.78 10.17
N LYS A 34 3.38 -3.61 10.65
CA LYS A 34 2.92 -4.04 11.98
C LYS A 34 1.62 -4.82 11.86
N SER A 35 1.55 -5.94 12.57
CA SER A 35 0.33 -6.76 12.72
C SER A 35 -0.28 -6.57 14.11
N THR A 36 -1.62 -6.52 14.16
CA THR A 36 -2.42 -6.61 15.39
C THR A 36 -3.41 -7.78 15.33
N GLU A 37 -3.11 -8.75 14.47
CA GLU A 37 -3.87 -9.98 14.33
C GLU A 37 -3.77 -10.83 15.60
N ARG A 38 -4.88 -11.47 16.00
CA ARG A 38 -4.84 -12.42 17.12
C ARG A 38 -4.24 -13.75 16.70
N THR A 39 -4.57 -14.16 15.47
CA THR A 39 -4.00 -15.32 14.81
C THR A 39 -3.23 -14.83 13.58
N PRO A 40 -1.91 -15.06 13.50
CA PRO A 40 -1.14 -14.65 12.34
C PRO A 40 -1.68 -15.31 11.08
N ILE A 41 -2.20 -14.51 10.16
CA ILE A 41 -2.69 -14.93 8.84
C ILE A 41 -2.02 -14.14 7.70
N THR A 42 -1.28 -13.10 8.05
CA THR A 42 -0.47 -12.31 7.15
C THR A 42 1.00 -12.71 7.25
N THR A 43 1.64 -12.99 6.12
CA THR A 43 3.04 -13.44 6.04
C THR A 43 3.73 -12.90 4.79
N ALA A 44 5.03 -12.64 4.87
CA ALA A 44 5.85 -12.41 3.68
C ALA A 44 6.42 -13.76 3.24
N ILE A 45 6.15 -14.18 1.99
CA ILE A 45 6.55 -15.49 1.45
C ILE A 45 6.88 -15.42 -0.04
N LYS A 46 7.63 -16.41 -0.54
CA LYS A 46 8.09 -16.47 -1.93
C LYS A 46 6.97 -16.68 -2.93
N GLU A 47 5.99 -17.48 -2.56
CA GLU A 47 4.85 -17.82 -3.43
C GLU A 47 3.92 -16.63 -3.67
N ALA A 48 4.07 -15.55 -2.91
CA ALA A 48 3.30 -14.32 -3.04
C ALA A 48 4.08 -13.20 -3.76
N ALA A 49 5.31 -13.45 -4.18
CA ALA A 49 6.10 -12.49 -4.93
C ALA A 49 5.50 -12.25 -6.32
N ARG A 50 5.35 -10.98 -6.70
CA ARG A 50 5.12 -10.57 -8.09
C ARG A 50 6.44 -10.21 -8.75
N THR A 51 7.28 -9.46 -8.06
CA THR A 51 8.67 -9.21 -8.43
C THR A 51 9.57 -9.52 -7.24
N GLY A 52 10.89 -9.55 -7.44
CA GLY A 52 11.81 -9.91 -6.35
C GLY A 52 11.65 -11.35 -5.87
N GLU A 53 11.92 -11.58 -4.58
CA GLU A 53 11.84 -12.90 -3.96
C GLU A 53 10.62 -13.07 -3.06
N MET A 54 10.01 -12.00 -2.56
CA MET A 54 9.00 -12.05 -1.52
C MET A 54 7.77 -11.24 -1.91
N GLY A 55 6.63 -11.56 -1.31
CA GLY A 55 5.42 -10.73 -1.36
C GLY A 55 4.54 -11.02 -0.15
N LEU A 56 3.52 -10.20 0.06
CA LEU A 56 2.61 -10.35 1.19
C LEU A 56 1.48 -11.32 0.84
N ARG A 57 1.34 -12.40 1.60
CA ARG A 57 0.15 -13.26 1.58
C ARG A 57 -0.71 -13.01 2.80
N VAL A 58 -2.01 -12.80 2.57
CA VAL A 58 -3.06 -12.98 3.58
C VAL A 58 -3.80 -14.27 3.25
N ASN A 59 -3.79 -15.23 4.18
CA ASN A 59 -4.53 -16.48 4.08
C ASN A 59 -5.58 -16.54 5.19
N ASP A 60 -6.75 -15.97 4.90
CA ASP A 60 -7.81 -15.86 5.89
C ASP A 60 -8.77 -17.05 5.82
N ALA A 61 -8.79 -17.86 6.87
CA ALA A 61 -9.74 -18.94 7.05
C ALA A 61 -10.72 -18.68 8.21
N SER A 62 -10.66 -17.50 8.83
CA SER A 62 -11.34 -17.17 10.07
C SER A 62 -12.81 -16.80 9.87
N GLU A 63 -13.64 -17.20 10.82
CA GLU A 63 -15.06 -16.79 10.89
C GLU A 63 -15.26 -15.55 11.76
N THR A 64 -14.30 -15.22 12.60
CA THR A 64 -14.45 -14.26 13.71
C THR A 64 -13.33 -13.22 13.79
N ASP A 65 -12.26 -13.39 13.02
CA ASP A 65 -11.14 -12.44 12.93
C ASP A 65 -10.81 -12.15 11.47
N GLY A 66 -9.80 -11.32 11.25
CA GLY A 66 -9.27 -11.03 9.93
C GLY A 66 -7.96 -10.25 10.03
N ALA A 67 -7.38 -9.97 8.87
CA ALA A 67 -6.10 -9.31 8.76
C ALA A 67 -6.19 -7.90 9.33
N ARG A 68 -5.16 -7.54 10.09
CA ARG A 68 -4.98 -6.21 10.68
C ARG A 68 -3.52 -5.84 10.58
N PHE A 69 -3.12 -5.53 9.38
CA PHE A 69 -1.75 -5.25 9.01
C PHE A 69 -1.62 -3.81 8.53
N ALA A 70 -0.58 -3.10 8.95
CA ALA A 70 -0.40 -1.70 8.61
C ALA A 70 1.07 -1.38 8.37
N SER A 71 1.35 -0.45 7.45
CA SER A 71 2.69 0.11 7.30
C SER A 71 3.05 0.97 8.52
N ASP A 72 4.33 1.31 8.64
CA ASP A 72 4.73 2.48 9.39
C ASP A 72 4.10 3.74 8.80
N ALA A 73 3.93 4.74 9.68
CA ALA A 73 3.35 6.01 9.29
C ALA A 73 4.35 6.84 8.50
N PHE A 74 3.86 7.50 7.45
CA PHE A 74 4.60 8.49 6.70
C PHE A 74 3.95 9.86 6.87
N THR A 75 4.78 10.89 6.99
CA THR A 75 4.32 12.27 7.18
C THR A 75 3.69 12.81 5.92
N VAL A 76 2.59 13.56 6.09
CA VAL A 76 1.92 14.31 5.03
C VAL A 76 1.54 15.69 5.56
N SER A 77 1.25 16.62 4.65
CA SER A 77 0.70 17.94 4.96
C SER A 77 -0.71 18.08 4.40
N PRO A 78 -1.60 18.85 5.05
CA PRO A 78 -2.89 19.22 4.52
C PRO A 78 -2.86 19.69 3.06
N GLY A 79 -3.83 19.25 2.27
CA GLY A 79 -3.97 19.61 0.86
C GLY A 79 -3.08 18.84 -0.10
N GLN A 80 -2.08 18.09 0.37
CA GLN A 80 -1.30 17.20 -0.49
C GLN A 80 -2.17 16.10 -1.09
N LYS A 81 -1.82 15.64 -2.28
CA LYS A 81 -2.45 14.48 -2.93
C LYS A 81 -1.53 13.27 -2.77
N VAL A 82 -2.00 12.26 -2.05
CA VAL A 82 -1.32 10.98 -1.91
C VAL A 82 -1.90 10.00 -2.91
N THR A 83 -1.04 9.38 -3.72
CA THR A 83 -1.41 8.31 -4.65
C THR A 83 -0.72 7.04 -4.23
N ILE A 84 -1.51 5.98 -4.06
CA ILE A 84 -1.04 4.62 -3.84
C ILE A 84 -1.26 3.78 -5.11
N SER A 85 -0.26 3.00 -5.49
CA SER A 85 -0.43 1.85 -6.36
C SER A 85 0.14 0.61 -5.70
N PHE A 86 -0.41 -0.54 -6.07
CA PHE A 86 0.09 -1.85 -5.67
C PHE A 86 -0.42 -2.89 -6.65
N TRP A 87 0.21 -4.05 -6.65
CA TRP A 87 -0.28 -5.20 -7.39
C TRP A 87 -0.92 -6.20 -6.43
N ALA A 88 -2.01 -6.82 -6.86
CA ALA A 88 -2.60 -7.91 -6.12
C ALA A 88 -3.19 -8.98 -7.03
N ARG A 89 -3.20 -10.22 -6.55
CA ARG A 89 -4.04 -11.31 -7.06
C ARG A 89 -4.76 -11.94 -5.90
N SER A 90 -5.99 -12.38 -6.12
CA SER A 90 -6.81 -13.03 -5.11
C SER A 90 -7.38 -14.32 -5.70
N PRO A 91 -6.57 -15.39 -5.78
CA PRO A 91 -6.96 -16.64 -6.44
C PRO A 91 -8.12 -17.33 -5.72
N GLN A 92 -8.42 -16.95 -4.48
CA GLN A 92 -9.50 -17.51 -3.68
C GLN A 92 -10.28 -16.36 -3.02
N GLY A 93 -11.38 -15.92 -3.66
CA GLY A 93 -12.35 -14.99 -3.07
C GLY A 93 -11.98 -13.50 -3.08
N ASP A 94 -12.93 -12.64 -2.70
CA ASP A 94 -12.74 -11.21 -2.42
C ASP A 94 -12.42 -11.04 -0.93
N VAL A 95 -11.14 -11.18 -0.55
CA VAL A 95 -10.78 -11.41 0.87
C VAL A 95 -10.32 -10.16 1.58
N ALA A 96 -9.66 -9.24 0.89
CA ALA A 96 -9.05 -8.08 1.52
C ALA A 96 -9.25 -6.76 0.76
N ALA A 97 -9.00 -5.68 1.48
CA ALA A 97 -8.82 -4.35 0.93
C ALA A 97 -7.52 -3.73 1.43
N VAL A 98 -6.98 -2.85 0.59
CA VAL A 98 -5.92 -1.91 0.95
C VAL A 98 -6.57 -0.54 1.17
N SER A 99 -6.19 0.16 2.23
CA SER A 99 -6.72 1.50 2.51
C SER A 99 -5.60 2.49 2.77
N LEU A 100 -5.79 3.75 2.35
CA LEU A 100 -5.04 4.88 2.88
C LEU A 100 -5.80 5.45 4.07
N GLN A 101 -5.19 5.39 5.25
CA GLN A 101 -5.79 5.83 6.50
C GLN A 101 -5.04 7.08 7.01
N PRO A 102 -5.65 8.28 6.92
CA PRO A 102 -5.10 9.47 7.55
C PRO A 102 -5.13 9.36 9.07
N LEU A 103 -4.08 9.88 9.69
CA LEU A 103 -3.89 9.95 11.13
C LEU A 103 -3.78 11.41 11.54
N GLY A 104 -4.62 11.82 12.49
CA GLY A 104 -4.51 13.12 13.15
C GLY A 104 -3.72 13.02 14.47
N ALA A 105 -3.85 14.07 15.29
CA ALA A 105 -3.14 14.20 16.55
C ALA A 105 -3.16 12.93 17.41
N ARG A 106 -1.98 12.52 17.90
CA ARG A 106 -1.74 11.29 18.69
C ARG A 106 -2.05 10.00 17.93
N ASN A 107 -1.79 9.98 16.62
CA ASN A 107 -2.00 8.81 15.73
C ASN A 107 -3.45 8.31 15.71
N ARG A 108 -4.43 9.21 15.88
CA ARG A 108 -5.84 8.83 15.85
C ARG A 108 -6.31 8.70 14.40
N PRO A 109 -6.90 7.56 13.99
CA PRO A 109 -7.47 7.40 12.66
C PRO A 109 -8.58 8.43 12.41
N ILE A 110 -8.48 9.15 11.30
CA ILE A 110 -9.54 10.00 10.78
C ILE A 110 -10.43 9.15 9.88
N MET A 111 -11.68 8.96 10.29
CA MET A 111 -12.62 8.11 9.57
C MET A 111 -13.42 8.94 8.57
N GLY A 112 -13.83 8.32 7.46
CA GLY A 112 -14.84 8.87 6.57
C GLY A 112 -16.23 8.84 7.21
N GLU A 113 -17.21 9.46 6.54
CA GLU A 113 -18.59 9.63 7.05
C GLU A 113 -19.29 8.32 7.42
N ASN A 114 -18.96 7.22 6.73
CA ASN A 114 -19.49 5.89 6.97
C ASN A 114 -18.76 5.12 8.08
N GLY A 115 -17.83 5.76 8.80
CA GLY A 115 -17.02 5.12 9.83
C GLY A 115 -15.96 4.15 9.30
N GLN A 116 -15.63 4.19 7.99
CA GLN A 116 -14.54 3.44 7.37
C GLN A 116 -13.35 4.36 7.05
N PRO A 117 -12.16 3.82 6.74
CA PRO A 117 -11.10 4.65 6.15
C PRO A 117 -11.65 5.41 4.93
N PRO A 118 -11.22 6.67 4.72
CA PRO A 118 -11.80 7.51 3.67
C PRO A 118 -11.41 7.06 2.24
N LEU A 119 -10.32 6.29 2.08
CA LEU A 119 -10.01 5.59 0.84
C LEU A 119 -9.80 4.10 1.11
N VAL A 120 -10.66 3.27 0.53
CA VAL A 120 -10.59 1.80 0.57
C VAL A 120 -10.60 1.26 -0.85
N VAL A 121 -9.61 0.44 -1.18
CA VAL A 121 -9.47 -0.26 -2.46
C VAL A 121 -9.71 -1.74 -2.23
N SER A 122 -10.91 -2.22 -2.55
CA SER A 122 -11.26 -3.63 -2.45
C SER A 122 -10.55 -4.45 -3.54
N ILE A 123 -9.83 -5.48 -3.14
CA ILE A 123 -9.17 -6.41 -4.07
C ILE A 123 -10.21 -7.42 -4.56
N LYS A 124 -10.27 -7.60 -5.88
CA LYS A 124 -11.21 -8.51 -6.52
C LYS A 124 -10.58 -9.87 -6.80
N ALA A 125 -11.38 -10.92 -6.68
CA ALA A 125 -11.06 -12.29 -7.01
C ALA A 125 -10.48 -12.36 -8.43
N SER A 126 -9.26 -12.86 -8.51
CA SER A 126 -8.48 -12.93 -9.74
C SER A 126 -7.30 -13.85 -9.51
N PRO A 127 -7.09 -14.91 -10.31
CA PRO A 127 -5.85 -15.68 -10.25
C PRO A 127 -4.66 -14.87 -10.79
N ASP A 128 -4.93 -13.87 -11.63
CA ASP A 128 -3.92 -13.02 -12.26
C ASP A 128 -3.64 -11.77 -11.45
N TRP A 129 -2.38 -11.34 -11.47
CA TRP A 129 -1.94 -10.06 -10.91
C TRP A 129 -2.58 -8.89 -11.64
N LYS A 130 -3.18 -7.99 -10.86
CA LYS A 130 -3.77 -6.74 -11.34
C LYS A 130 -3.19 -5.57 -10.56
N GLN A 131 -2.91 -4.48 -11.27
CA GLN A 131 -2.51 -3.25 -10.61
C GLN A 131 -3.75 -2.51 -10.13
N TYR A 132 -3.70 -2.08 -8.88
CA TYR A 132 -4.67 -1.19 -8.26
C TYR A 132 -4.01 0.17 -8.06
N LYS A 133 -4.77 1.24 -8.27
CA LYS A 133 -4.28 2.61 -8.10
C LYS A 133 -5.41 3.51 -7.63
N ALA A 134 -5.14 4.32 -6.63
CA ALA A 134 -6.08 5.30 -6.11
C ALA A 134 -5.36 6.49 -5.47
N SER A 135 -6.06 7.62 -5.40
CA SER A 135 -5.53 8.85 -4.82
C SER A 135 -6.47 9.42 -3.78
N TYR A 136 -5.91 10.13 -2.81
CA TYR A 136 -6.63 10.77 -1.71
C TYR A 136 -6.02 12.15 -1.43
N ALA A 137 -6.88 13.15 -1.22
CA ALA A 137 -6.46 14.47 -0.77
C ALA A 137 -6.36 14.47 0.77
N VAL A 138 -5.21 14.88 1.30
CA VAL A 138 -4.94 14.90 2.73
C VAL A 138 -5.81 15.97 3.40
N PRO A 139 -6.66 15.59 4.39
CA PRO A 139 -7.53 16.54 5.08
C PRO A 139 -6.73 17.43 6.04
N ASP A 140 -7.34 18.54 6.46
CA ASP A 140 -6.69 19.57 7.29
C ASP A 140 -6.19 19.04 8.63
N GLU A 141 -6.84 18.01 9.18
CA GLU A 141 -6.51 17.45 10.49
C GLU A 141 -5.45 16.34 10.44
N ALA A 142 -4.99 15.94 9.25
CA ALA A 142 -4.03 14.85 9.11
C ALA A 142 -2.58 15.33 9.19
N GLU A 143 -1.79 14.66 10.04
CA GLU A 143 -0.35 14.88 10.23
C GLU A 143 0.49 13.75 9.59
N ALA A 144 -0.13 12.59 9.40
CA ALA A 144 0.49 11.41 8.82
C ALA A 144 -0.57 10.53 8.13
N MET A 145 -0.09 9.53 7.38
CA MET A 145 -0.93 8.46 6.86
C MET A 145 -0.26 7.10 7.08
N ILE A 146 -1.07 6.05 7.08
CA ILE A 146 -0.63 4.66 6.99
C ILE A 146 -1.35 3.96 5.85
N ILE A 147 -0.71 2.93 5.30
CA ILE A 147 -1.37 1.92 4.47
C ILE A 147 -1.88 0.84 5.41
N THR A 148 -3.13 0.40 5.24
CA THR A 148 -3.66 -0.75 5.98
C THR A 148 -4.12 -1.84 5.02
N VAL A 149 -3.87 -3.09 5.39
CA VAL A 149 -4.42 -4.29 4.76
C VAL A 149 -5.39 -4.92 5.74
N ARG A 150 -6.64 -5.07 5.31
CA ARG A 150 -7.73 -5.58 6.13
C ARG A 150 -8.49 -6.64 5.36
N SER A 151 -8.74 -7.79 5.98
CA SER A 151 -9.78 -8.72 5.53
C SER A 151 -11.03 -8.58 6.40
N TRP A 152 -12.14 -9.07 5.89
CA TRP A 152 -13.43 -9.04 6.59
C TRP A 152 -13.74 -10.38 7.23
N SER A 153 -14.42 -10.35 8.37
CA SER A 153 -14.92 -11.57 8.99
C SER A 153 -15.80 -12.35 8.02
N ARG A 154 -15.61 -13.67 7.99
CA ARG A 154 -16.29 -14.63 7.08
C ARG A 154 -15.92 -14.52 5.60
N SER A 155 -15.11 -13.54 5.20
CA SER A 155 -14.56 -13.47 3.83
C SER A 155 -13.29 -14.31 3.79
N LYS A 156 -13.45 -15.62 3.52
CA LYS A 156 -12.34 -16.56 3.51
C LYS A 156 -11.64 -16.62 2.17
N GLY A 157 -10.33 -16.80 2.21
CA GLY A 157 -9.53 -17.17 1.06
C GLY A 157 -8.11 -16.61 1.13
N VAL A 158 -7.52 -16.41 -0.04
CA VAL A 158 -6.10 -16.07 -0.20
C VAL A 158 -5.97 -14.88 -1.13
N VAL A 159 -5.21 -13.89 -0.67
CA VAL A 159 -4.78 -12.75 -1.48
C VAL A 159 -3.27 -12.58 -1.34
N ASP A 160 -2.62 -12.33 -2.47
CA ASP A 160 -1.22 -11.92 -2.55
C ASP A 160 -1.19 -10.45 -2.96
N ILE A 161 -0.34 -9.66 -2.29
CA ILE A 161 -0.19 -8.22 -2.49
C ILE A 161 1.29 -7.91 -2.55
N ASP A 162 1.71 -7.09 -3.50
CA ASP A 162 3.11 -6.77 -3.70
C ASP A 162 3.32 -5.43 -4.41
N ASP A 163 4.56 -4.97 -4.44
CA ASP A 163 5.04 -3.80 -5.19
C ASP A 163 4.23 -2.54 -4.92
N PHE A 164 4.16 -2.15 -3.64
CA PHE A 164 3.57 -0.89 -3.26
C PHE A 164 4.39 0.29 -3.79
N GLU A 165 3.70 1.27 -4.36
CA GLU A 165 4.27 2.53 -4.76
C GLU A 165 3.46 3.66 -4.12
N LEU A 166 4.16 4.69 -3.66
CA LEU A 166 3.55 5.84 -3.03
C LEU A 166 4.13 7.13 -3.61
N THR A 167 3.24 8.05 -3.97
CA THR A 167 3.60 9.39 -4.42
C THR A 167 2.83 10.41 -3.60
N VAL A 168 3.52 11.45 -3.13
CA VAL A 168 2.94 12.58 -2.41
C VAL A 168 3.26 13.85 -3.20
N GLU A 169 2.22 14.57 -3.61
CA GLU A 169 2.29 15.82 -4.38
C GLU A 169 1.70 16.98 -3.60
#